data_AF-A0A0G1EJR1-F1
#
_entry.id   AF-A0A0G1EJR1-F1
#
_cell.length_a   1.000
_cell.length_b   1.000
_cell.length_c   1.000
_cell.angle_alpha   90.00
_cell.angle_beta   90.00
_cell.angle_gamma   90.00
#
_symmetry.space_group_name_H-M   'P 1'
#
loop_
_entity.id
_entity.type
_entity.pdbx_description
1 polymer ?
#
loop_
_entity_poly.entity_id
_entity_poly.type
_entity_poly.pdbx_seq_one_letter_code
_entity_poly.pdbx_strand_id
1 'polypeptide(L)'
;MKQNNNLTFILGWISKAIPLYLLPFTILLAMLWAVRLMTGQKIELAKSIIDFPLVVFTSVYALATVFSMNKTVSIFGSQGRWLGLFSLVVFVIYYYIATPLYRNPKAIRTAVYAFLTGTGIATFVSLLSYFNIFISSATYMKLQNFSFYGGTTQTAMFASLSIVMALVLIAYEKNMLIKIGLVGATILSILYVALTGALAAWALL
;
A
#
# COMPACT_ATOMS: atom_id res chain seq x y z
N MET A 1 -15.38 -20.35 35.23
CA MET A 1 -15.53 -19.12 34.41
C MET A 1 -15.78 -19.54 32.97
N LYS A 2 -17.02 -19.34 32.48
CA LYS A 2 -17.43 -19.72 31.12
C LYS A 2 -16.96 -18.59 30.18
N GLN A 3 -15.84 -18.79 29.50
CA GLN A 3 -15.30 -17.81 28.56
C GLN A 3 -16.33 -17.61 27.44
N ASN A 4 -16.77 -16.38 27.26
CA ASN A 4 -17.85 -16.01 26.34
C ASN A 4 -17.38 -16.20 24.90
N ASN A 5 -17.68 -17.37 24.31
CA ASN A 5 -17.32 -17.76 22.94
C ASN A 5 -17.75 -16.75 21.87
N ASN A 6 -18.75 -15.90 22.16
CA ASN A 6 -19.21 -14.87 21.22
C ASN A 6 -18.20 -13.72 21.06
N LEU A 7 -17.43 -13.37 22.10
CA LEU A 7 -16.42 -12.31 22.03
C LEU A 7 -15.19 -12.76 21.23
N THR A 8 -14.75 -14.00 21.39
CA THR A 8 -13.70 -14.60 20.54
C THR A 8 -14.16 -14.80 19.10
N PHE A 9 -15.45 -15.07 18.88
CA PHE A 9 -16.03 -15.14 17.54
C PHE A 9 -16.04 -13.75 16.87
N ILE A 10 -16.54 -12.72 17.54
CA ILE A 10 -16.60 -11.34 17.02
C ILE A 10 -15.19 -10.76 16.83
N LEU A 11 -14.27 -10.93 17.79
CA LEU A 11 -12.87 -10.52 17.65
C LEU A 11 -12.14 -11.31 16.56
N GLY A 12 -12.51 -12.57 16.37
CA GLY A 12 -12.03 -13.44 15.31
C GLY A 12 -12.56 -13.09 13.92
N TRP A 13 -13.59 -12.23 13.78
CA TRP A 13 -14.04 -11.61 12.53
C TRP A 13 -13.38 -10.24 12.30
N ILE A 14 -13.14 -9.48 13.37
CA ILE A 14 -12.45 -8.19 13.30
C ILE A 14 -10.97 -8.36 12.92
N SER A 15 -10.35 -9.50 13.26
CA SER A 15 -8.99 -9.83 12.81
C SER A 15 -8.90 -10.31 11.35
N LYS A 16 -10.02 -10.40 10.61
CA LYS A 16 -10.08 -11.05 9.28
C LYS A 16 -9.89 -10.17 8.04
N ALA A 17 -9.29 -8.98 8.11
CA ALA A 17 -9.40 -8.15 6.92
C ALA A 17 -8.22 -7.21 6.63
N ILE A 18 -7.37 -7.56 5.66
CA ILE A 18 -6.69 -6.53 4.85
C ILE A 18 -7.67 -5.81 3.89
N PRO A 19 -8.82 -6.39 3.48
CA PRO A 19 -9.92 -5.57 2.98
C PRO A 19 -10.26 -4.38 3.90
N LEU A 20 -9.96 -4.43 5.21
CA LEU A 20 -10.28 -3.36 6.14
C LEU A 20 -9.40 -2.11 6.00
N TYR A 21 -8.21 -2.18 5.44
CA TYR A 21 -7.33 -1.01 5.37
C TYR A 21 -7.54 -0.22 4.08
N LEU A 22 -7.69 -0.88 2.93
CA LEU A 22 -7.87 -0.18 1.64
C LEU A 22 -9.32 0.23 1.38
N LEU A 23 -10.28 -0.54 1.88
CA LEU A 23 -11.71 -0.29 1.65
C LEU A 23 -12.17 1.05 2.23
N PRO A 24 -11.77 1.48 3.44
CA PRO A 24 -12.07 2.83 3.92
C PRO A 24 -11.53 3.92 3.00
N PHE A 25 -10.30 3.81 2.51
CA PHE A 25 -9.74 4.79 1.56
C PHE A 25 -10.49 4.77 0.23
N THR A 26 -10.89 3.60 -0.25
CA THR A 26 -11.68 3.46 -1.48
C THR A 26 -13.05 4.08 -1.31
N ILE A 27 -13.72 3.87 -0.16
CA ILE A 27 -14.99 4.50 0.18
C ILE A 27 -14.84 6.01 0.28
N LEU A 28 -13.81 6.51 0.98
CA LEU A 28 -13.52 7.94 1.09
C LEU A 28 -13.32 8.58 -0.29
N LEU A 29 -12.55 7.94 -1.16
CA LEU A 29 -12.36 8.40 -2.54
C LEU A 29 -13.65 8.35 -3.35
N ALA A 30 -14.46 7.29 -3.21
CA ALA A 30 -15.76 7.18 -3.86
C ALA A 30 -16.72 8.29 -3.39
N MET A 31 -16.72 8.63 -2.10
CA MET A 31 -17.50 9.75 -1.57
C MET A 31 -17.04 11.10 -2.13
N LEU A 32 -15.72 11.35 -2.20
CA LEU A 32 -15.18 12.55 -2.84
C LEU A 32 -15.58 12.63 -4.32
N TRP A 33 -15.61 11.50 -5.00
CA TRP A 33 -16.09 11.39 -6.38
C TRP A 33 -17.59 11.67 -6.51
N ALA A 34 -18.41 11.15 -5.59
CA ALA A 34 -19.84 11.42 -5.55
C ALA A 34 -20.12 12.91 -5.36
N VAL A 35 -19.39 13.58 -4.46
CA VAL A 35 -19.47 15.04 -4.26
C VAL A 35 -19.09 15.80 -5.54
N ARG A 36 -18.06 15.36 -6.27
CA ARG A 36 -17.70 15.93 -7.58
C ARG A 36 -18.80 15.79 -8.63
N LEU A 37 -19.49 14.64 -8.67
CA LEU A 37 -20.65 14.44 -9.56
C LEU A 37 -21.80 15.38 -9.18
N MET A 38 -22.10 15.51 -7.89
CA MET A 38 -23.17 16.40 -7.41
C MET A 38 -22.88 17.88 -7.69
N THR A 39 -21.60 18.27 -7.77
CA THR A 39 -21.18 19.63 -8.16
C THR A 39 -21.14 19.86 -9.67
N GLY A 40 -21.63 18.91 -10.47
CA GLY A 40 -21.76 19.05 -11.93
C GLY A 40 -20.44 18.89 -12.69
N GLN A 41 -19.37 18.41 -12.05
CA GLN A 41 -18.10 18.17 -12.72
C GLN A 41 -18.20 16.94 -13.62
N LYS A 42 -17.85 17.09 -14.90
CA LYS A 42 -17.77 15.96 -15.83
C LYS A 42 -16.67 15.01 -15.37
N ILE A 43 -17.06 13.76 -15.12
CA ILE A 43 -16.11 12.71 -14.79
C ILE A 43 -15.79 11.94 -16.05
N GLU A 44 -14.53 12.02 -16.45
CA GLU A 44 -13.99 11.22 -17.53
C GLU A 44 -13.06 10.17 -16.95
N LEU A 45 -13.39 8.90 -17.18
CA LEU A 45 -12.45 7.82 -16.90
C LEU A 45 -11.20 8.04 -17.76
N ALA A 46 -10.04 8.07 -17.10
CA ALA A 46 -8.77 8.18 -17.78
C ALA A 46 -8.43 6.81 -18.38
N LYS A 47 -8.37 6.74 -19.71
CA LYS A 47 -7.88 5.55 -20.40
C LYS A 47 -6.39 5.39 -20.12
N SER A 48 -5.98 4.19 -19.74
CA SER A 48 -4.61 3.84 -19.42
C SER A 48 -4.20 2.59 -20.16
N ILE A 49 -2.91 2.49 -20.53
CA ILE A 49 -2.33 1.27 -21.12
C ILE A 49 -2.45 0.09 -20.14
N ILE A 50 -2.50 0.38 -18.83
CA ILE A 50 -2.65 -0.62 -17.75
C ILE A 50 -4.08 -1.17 -17.69
N ASP A 51 -5.07 -0.51 -18.28
CA ASP A 51 -6.47 -0.96 -18.24
C ASP A 51 -6.63 -2.38 -18.79
N PHE A 52 -6.00 -2.66 -19.93
CA PHE A 52 -6.11 -3.98 -20.57
C PHE A 52 -5.46 -5.10 -19.74
N PRO A 53 -4.17 -5.00 -19.33
CA PRO A 53 -3.57 -5.98 -18.42
C PRO A 53 -4.35 -6.17 -17.12
N LEU A 54 -4.88 -5.08 -16.53
CA LEU A 54 -5.61 -5.12 -15.28
C LEU A 54 -6.92 -5.92 -15.42
N VAL A 55 -7.69 -5.64 -16.48
CA VAL A 55 -8.94 -6.37 -16.77
C VAL A 55 -8.65 -7.84 -17.05
N VAL A 56 -7.66 -8.15 -17.91
CA VAL A 56 -7.28 -9.54 -18.21
C VAL A 56 -6.85 -10.28 -16.96
N PHE A 57 -5.98 -9.69 -16.13
CA PHE A 57 -5.53 -10.27 -14.87
C PHE A 57 -6.72 -10.55 -13.94
N THR A 58 -7.63 -9.60 -13.79
CA THR A 58 -8.81 -9.73 -12.94
C THR A 58 -9.76 -10.82 -13.45
N SER A 59 -9.97 -10.90 -14.76
CA SER A 59 -10.80 -11.95 -15.37
C SER A 59 -10.20 -13.34 -15.18
N VAL A 60 -8.89 -13.50 -15.39
CA VAL A 60 -8.19 -14.77 -15.15
C VAL A 60 -8.28 -15.16 -13.68
N TYR A 61 -8.08 -14.22 -12.75
CA TYR A 61 -8.22 -14.46 -11.32
C TYR A 61 -9.65 -14.86 -10.93
N ALA A 62 -10.66 -14.23 -11.53
CA ALA A 62 -12.06 -14.58 -11.33
C ALA A 62 -12.36 -16.01 -11.83
N LEU A 63 -11.86 -16.40 -13.00
CA LEU A 63 -11.98 -17.77 -13.50
C LEU A 63 -11.29 -18.77 -12.57
N ALA A 64 -10.05 -18.47 -12.14
CA ALA A 64 -9.33 -19.29 -11.17
C ALA A 64 -10.10 -19.45 -9.84
N THR A 65 -10.84 -18.41 -9.42
CA THR A 65 -11.70 -18.45 -8.24
C THR A 65 -12.90 -19.39 -8.42
N VAL A 66 -13.52 -19.41 -9.61
CA VAL A 66 -14.65 -20.30 -9.93
C VAL A 66 -14.22 -21.77 -9.89
N PHE A 67 -13.04 -22.08 -10.44
CA PHE A 67 -12.50 -23.44 -10.50
C PHE A 67 -11.70 -23.86 -9.25
N SER A 68 -11.58 -22.98 -8.26
CA SER A 68 -10.83 -23.28 -7.03
C SER A 68 -11.52 -24.35 -6.17
N MET A 69 -10.70 -25.24 -5.60
CA MET A 69 -11.15 -26.23 -4.61
C MET A 69 -11.72 -25.57 -3.35
N ASN A 70 -11.19 -24.42 -2.94
CA ASN A 70 -11.65 -23.66 -1.78
C ASN A 70 -12.10 -22.26 -2.18
N LYS A 71 -13.36 -22.17 -2.61
CA LYS A 71 -13.99 -20.93 -3.08
C LYS A 71 -13.96 -19.83 -2.02
N THR A 72 -14.17 -20.16 -0.75
CA THR A 72 -14.17 -19.17 0.34
C THR A 72 -12.81 -18.49 0.46
N VAL A 73 -11.72 -19.26 0.43
CA VAL A 73 -10.36 -18.71 0.47
C VAL A 73 -10.02 -17.94 -0.80
N SER A 74 -10.50 -18.39 -1.96
CA SER A 74 -10.25 -17.66 -3.22
C SER A 74 -11.02 -16.34 -3.30
N ILE A 75 -12.21 -16.24 -2.72
CA ILE A 75 -13.01 -15.01 -2.71
C ILE A 75 -12.46 -14.01 -1.67
N PHE A 76 -12.21 -14.47 -0.44
CA PHE A 76 -11.92 -13.60 0.70
C PHE A 76 -10.45 -13.57 1.13
N GLY A 77 -9.62 -14.49 0.63
CA GLY A 77 -8.26 -14.71 1.09
C GLY A 77 -8.18 -15.63 2.31
N SER A 78 -6.97 -15.80 2.85
CA SER A 78 -6.71 -16.58 4.05
C SER A 78 -6.17 -15.69 5.18
N GLN A 79 -6.24 -16.19 6.41
CA GLN A 79 -5.59 -15.56 7.57
C GLN A 79 -4.13 -15.25 7.27
N GLY A 80 -3.71 -13.99 7.53
CA GLY A 80 -2.36 -13.50 7.24
C GLY A 80 -2.08 -13.19 5.76
N ARG A 81 -2.93 -13.63 4.81
CA ARG A 81 -2.81 -13.33 3.38
C ARG A 81 -4.18 -13.13 2.75
N TRP A 82 -4.70 -11.93 2.97
CA TRP A 82 -6.05 -11.52 2.61
C TRP A 82 -6.14 -10.97 1.18
N LEU A 83 -5.50 -11.67 0.24
CA LEU A 83 -5.46 -11.34 -1.19
C LEU A 83 -6.38 -12.31 -1.94
N GLY A 84 -7.69 -12.12 -1.81
CA GLY A 84 -8.72 -12.85 -2.57
C GLY A 84 -9.34 -12.01 -3.68
N LEU A 85 -10.25 -12.59 -4.47
CA LEU A 85 -10.94 -11.92 -5.58
C LEU A 85 -11.61 -10.61 -5.12
N PHE A 86 -12.24 -10.60 -3.95
CA PHE A 86 -12.87 -9.39 -3.41
C PHE A 86 -11.86 -8.25 -3.24
N SER A 87 -10.70 -8.52 -2.65
CA SER A 87 -9.64 -7.52 -2.49
C SER A 87 -9.11 -7.03 -3.83
N LEU A 88 -8.97 -7.93 -4.82
CA LEU A 88 -8.53 -7.58 -6.16
C LEU A 88 -9.52 -6.63 -6.85
N VAL A 89 -10.83 -6.92 -6.77
CA VAL A 89 -11.86 -6.04 -7.32
C VAL A 89 -11.83 -4.67 -6.64
N VAL A 90 -11.65 -4.61 -5.32
CA VAL A 90 -11.51 -3.34 -4.60
C VAL A 90 -10.27 -2.56 -5.09
N PHE A 91 -9.13 -3.23 -5.34
CA PHE A 91 -7.95 -2.60 -5.95
C PHE A 91 -8.23 -2.05 -7.35
N VAL A 92 -8.96 -2.79 -8.18
CA VAL A 92 -9.35 -2.35 -9.54
C VAL A 92 -10.26 -1.13 -9.48
N ILE A 93 -11.26 -1.14 -8.59
CA ILE A 93 -12.15 0.02 -8.38
C ILE A 93 -11.34 1.22 -7.89
N TYR A 94 -10.48 1.02 -6.89
CA TYR A 94 -9.60 2.07 -6.39
C TYR A 94 -8.76 2.67 -7.52
N TYR A 95 -8.17 1.82 -8.37
CA TYR A 95 -7.38 2.25 -9.52
C TYR A 95 -8.18 3.17 -10.45
N TYR A 96 -9.39 2.77 -10.86
CA TYR A 96 -10.20 3.58 -11.77
C TYR A 96 -10.71 4.88 -11.17
N ILE A 97 -10.98 4.91 -9.86
CA ILE A 97 -11.38 6.14 -9.15
C ILE A 97 -10.16 7.08 -8.97
N ALA A 98 -8.99 6.51 -8.68
CA ALA A 98 -7.77 7.25 -8.42
C ALA A 98 -7.17 7.85 -9.69
N THR A 99 -7.16 7.12 -10.81
CA THR A 99 -6.43 7.51 -12.03
C THR A 99 -6.83 8.90 -12.56
N PRO A 100 -8.11 9.29 -12.62
CA PRO A 100 -8.50 10.64 -13.07
C PRO A 100 -8.00 11.78 -12.18
N LEU A 101 -7.66 11.52 -10.91
CA LEU A 101 -7.07 12.53 -10.02
C LEU A 101 -5.63 12.90 -10.42
N TYR A 102 -4.94 12.02 -11.15
CA TYR A 102 -3.55 12.20 -11.55
C TYR A 102 -3.36 12.82 -12.94
N ARG A 103 -4.40 13.41 -13.54
CA ARG A 103 -4.26 14.14 -14.82
C ARG A 103 -3.45 15.43 -14.70
N ASN A 104 -3.40 16.04 -13.51
CA ASN A 104 -2.66 17.29 -13.28
C ASN A 104 -1.21 16.98 -12.88
N PRO A 105 -0.19 17.54 -13.56
CA PRO A 105 1.21 17.38 -13.18
C PRO A 105 1.51 17.73 -11.72
N LYS A 106 0.81 18.72 -11.15
CA LYS A 106 0.92 19.06 -9.72
C LYS A 106 0.42 17.92 -8.84
N ALA A 107 -0.68 17.28 -9.21
CA ALA A 107 -1.23 16.15 -8.45
C ALA A 107 -0.29 14.94 -8.48
N ILE A 108 0.32 14.65 -9.65
CA ILE A 108 1.36 13.62 -9.77
C ILE A 108 2.52 13.94 -8.84
N ARG A 109 3.06 15.17 -8.91
CA ARG A 109 4.17 15.59 -8.06
C ARG A 109 3.85 15.45 -6.57
N THR A 110 2.67 15.88 -6.13
CA THR A 110 2.23 15.70 -4.74
C THR A 110 2.12 14.21 -4.37
N ALA A 111 1.62 13.36 -5.27
CA ALA A 111 1.53 11.92 -5.05
C ALA A 111 2.92 11.28 -4.86
N VAL A 112 3.91 11.71 -5.65
CA VAL A 112 5.29 11.25 -5.51
C VAL A 112 5.87 11.67 -4.16
N TYR A 113 5.72 12.93 -3.72
CA TYR A 113 6.19 13.32 -2.38
C TYR A 113 5.45 12.59 -1.26
N ALA A 114 4.15 12.36 -1.40
CA ALA A 114 3.38 11.60 -0.42
C ALA A 114 3.88 10.15 -0.34
N PHE A 115 4.18 9.53 -1.48
CA PHE A 115 4.79 8.20 -1.55
C PHE A 115 6.16 8.17 -0.88
N LEU A 116 7.05 9.11 -1.18
CA LEU A 116 8.38 9.19 -0.58
C LEU A 116 8.32 9.44 0.93
N THR A 117 7.42 10.32 1.38
CA THR A 117 7.24 10.61 2.81
C THR A 117 6.69 9.40 3.55
N GLY A 118 5.65 8.75 3.00
CA GLY A 118 5.08 7.53 3.56
C GLY A 118 6.09 6.39 3.63
N THR A 119 6.89 6.20 2.55
CA THR A 119 7.95 5.20 2.51
C THR A 119 9.05 5.52 3.51
N GLY A 120 9.46 6.78 3.63
CA GLY A 120 10.44 7.23 4.63
C GLY A 120 10.00 6.92 6.05
N ILE A 121 8.75 7.24 6.40
CA ILE A 121 8.17 6.92 7.72
C ILE A 121 8.15 5.41 7.95
N ALA A 122 7.64 4.63 6.99
CA ALA A 122 7.56 3.18 7.12
C ALA A 122 8.95 2.53 7.26
N THR A 123 9.92 3.02 6.50
CA THR A 123 11.31 2.56 6.58
C THR A 123 11.94 2.92 7.91
N PHE A 124 11.71 4.14 8.41
CA PHE A 124 12.20 4.58 9.71
C PHE A 124 11.67 3.69 10.83
N VAL A 125 10.35 3.46 10.86
CA VAL A 125 9.71 2.60 11.85
C VAL A 125 10.21 1.16 11.76
N SER A 126 10.41 0.65 10.55
CA SER A 126 10.93 -0.71 10.34
C SER A 126 12.39 -0.84 10.79
N LEU A 127 13.19 0.20 10.61
CA LEU A 127 14.57 0.26 11.08
C LEU A 127 14.63 0.29 12.62
N LEU A 128 13.79 1.10 13.27
CA LEU A 128 13.69 1.09 14.73
C LEU A 128 13.28 -0.29 15.26
N SER A 129 12.28 -0.90 14.63
CA SER A 129 11.78 -2.23 15.00
C SER A 129 12.87 -3.31 14.85
N TYR A 130 13.71 -3.22 13.82
CA TYR A 130 14.86 -4.11 13.62
C TYR A 130 15.82 -4.10 14.82
N PHE A 131 16.04 -2.92 15.42
CA PHE A 131 16.87 -2.73 16.62
C PHE A 131 16.09 -2.92 17.95
N ASN A 132 14.88 -3.48 17.92
CA ASN A 132 14.01 -3.66 19.08
C ASN A 132 13.57 -2.35 19.77
N ILE A 133 13.59 -1.23 19.03
CA ILE A 133 13.02 0.04 19.48
C ILE A 133 11.58 0.12 18.95
N PHE A 134 10.61 -0.18 19.82
CA PHE A 134 9.21 -0.27 19.41
C PHE A 134 8.46 1.06 19.62
N ILE A 135 7.70 1.47 18.61
CA ILE A 135 6.94 2.73 18.61
C ILE A 135 5.64 2.66 19.42
N SER A 136 5.24 1.48 19.89
CA SER A 136 3.98 1.25 20.60
C SER A 136 4.07 0.06 21.56
N SER A 137 3.17 0.03 22.54
CA SER A 137 3.03 -1.07 23.49
C SER A 137 2.24 -2.27 22.92
N ALA A 138 1.55 -2.10 21.79
CA ALA A 138 0.74 -3.14 21.17
C ALA A 138 1.58 -4.36 20.75
N THR A 139 1.08 -5.57 21.03
CA THR A 139 1.82 -6.84 20.83
C THR A 139 2.34 -7.01 19.40
N TYR A 140 1.55 -6.65 18.39
CA TYR A 140 1.94 -6.80 16.98
C TYR A 140 2.99 -5.76 16.53
N MET A 141 3.11 -4.61 17.21
CA MET A 141 4.14 -3.60 16.95
C MET A 141 5.46 -3.89 17.69
N LYS A 142 5.49 -4.93 18.53
CA LYS A 142 6.70 -5.41 19.23
C LYS A 142 7.43 -6.54 18.48
N LEU A 143 7.03 -6.80 17.24
CA LEU A 143 7.72 -7.76 16.39
C LEU A 143 8.96 -7.09 15.81
N GLN A 144 10.11 -7.78 15.85
CA GLN A 144 11.37 -7.24 15.32
C GLN A 144 11.28 -6.91 13.82
N ASN A 145 10.46 -7.65 13.08
CA ASN A 145 10.19 -7.46 11.66
C ASN A 145 8.93 -6.60 11.39
N PHE A 146 8.45 -5.85 12.38
CA PHE A 146 7.29 -4.98 12.22
C PHE A 146 7.55 -3.93 11.12
N SER A 147 6.52 -3.72 10.29
CA SER A 147 6.51 -2.71 9.24
C SER A 147 5.09 -2.31 8.87
N PHE A 148 4.89 -1.05 8.47
CA PHE A 148 3.65 -0.57 7.89
C PHE A 148 3.34 -1.15 6.49
N TYR A 149 4.33 -1.71 5.79
CA TYR A 149 4.13 -2.44 4.53
C TYR A 149 3.87 -3.94 4.74
N GLY A 150 3.71 -4.38 5.98
CA GLY A 150 3.35 -5.76 6.33
C GLY A 150 4.52 -6.74 6.44
N GLY A 151 5.72 -6.34 6.04
CA GLY A 151 6.92 -7.17 6.19
C GLY A 151 8.19 -6.48 5.71
N THR A 152 9.33 -7.08 6.05
CA THR A 152 10.67 -6.55 5.73
C THR A 152 10.92 -6.50 4.22
N THR A 153 10.57 -7.56 3.50
CA THR A 153 10.74 -7.63 2.04
C THR A 153 9.93 -6.56 1.32
N GLN A 154 8.65 -6.37 1.67
CA GLN A 154 7.80 -5.35 1.05
C GLN A 154 8.35 -3.95 1.32
N THR A 155 8.77 -3.68 2.57
CA THR A 155 9.39 -2.40 2.93
C THR A 155 10.65 -2.13 2.13
N ALA A 156 11.51 -3.13 1.98
CA ALA A 156 12.75 -2.98 1.23
C ALA A 156 12.48 -2.73 -0.27
N MET A 157 11.47 -3.36 -0.84
CA MET A 157 11.05 -3.10 -2.23
C MET A 157 10.53 -1.66 -2.40
N PHE A 158 9.65 -1.18 -1.51
CA PHE A 158 9.17 0.20 -1.57
C PHE A 158 10.27 1.22 -1.30
N ALA A 159 11.19 0.93 -0.37
CA ALA A 159 12.38 1.75 -0.11
C ALA A 159 13.26 1.85 -1.35
N SER A 160 13.45 0.75 -2.09
CA SER A 160 14.21 0.74 -3.36
C SER A 160 13.59 1.64 -4.42
N LEU A 161 12.28 1.55 -4.63
CA LEU A 161 11.56 2.46 -5.52
C LEU A 161 11.66 3.92 -5.06
N SER A 162 11.57 4.16 -3.76
CA SER A 162 11.72 5.48 -3.15
C SER A 162 13.11 6.06 -3.39
N ILE A 163 14.17 5.25 -3.34
CA ILE A 163 15.55 5.69 -3.65
C ILE A 163 15.62 6.21 -5.09
N VAL A 164 15.17 5.41 -6.07
CA VAL A 164 15.23 5.79 -7.48
C VAL A 164 14.45 7.09 -7.73
N MET A 165 13.23 7.19 -7.21
CA MET A 165 12.40 8.39 -7.36
C MET A 165 13.00 9.62 -6.65
N ALA A 166 13.54 9.45 -5.44
CA ALA A 166 14.13 10.54 -4.69
C ALA A 166 15.40 11.07 -5.38
N LEU A 167 16.26 10.20 -5.93
CA LEU A 167 17.44 10.62 -6.68
C LEU A 167 17.09 11.50 -7.88
N VAL A 168 16.05 11.12 -8.63
CA VAL A 168 15.54 11.94 -9.74
C VAL A 168 15.05 13.30 -9.22
N LEU A 169 14.26 13.33 -8.15
CA LEU A 169 13.76 14.60 -7.60
C LEU A 169 14.87 15.49 -7.02
N ILE A 170 15.89 14.92 -6.40
CA ILE A 170 17.05 15.68 -5.86
C ILE A 170 17.78 16.44 -6.97
N ALA A 171 17.86 15.87 -8.18
CA ALA A 171 18.50 16.51 -9.32
C ALA A 171 17.74 17.74 -9.82
N TYR A 172 16.41 17.75 -9.73
CA TYR A 172 15.56 18.82 -10.26
C TYR A 172 15.00 19.77 -9.20
N GLU A 173 15.07 19.42 -7.90
CA GLU A 173 14.52 20.24 -6.82
C GLU A 173 15.39 21.47 -6.54
N LYS A 174 14.75 22.65 -6.55
CA LYS A 174 15.41 23.93 -6.28
C LYS A 174 15.37 24.31 -4.81
N ASN A 175 14.33 23.87 -4.08
CA ASN A 175 14.19 24.20 -2.67
C ASN A 175 15.18 23.38 -1.82
N MET A 176 16.10 24.07 -1.15
CA MET A 176 17.15 23.44 -0.34
C MET A 176 16.60 22.60 0.82
N LEU A 177 15.53 23.04 1.49
CA LEU A 177 14.94 22.27 2.59
C LEU A 177 14.33 20.95 2.12
N ILE A 178 13.59 21.00 1.00
CA ILE A 178 13.03 19.78 0.39
C ILE A 178 14.15 18.85 -0.06
N LYS A 179 15.22 19.40 -0.65
CA LYS A 179 16.38 18.62 -1.10
C LYS A 179 17.07 17.90 0.07
N ILE A 180 17.26 18.57 1.21
CA ILE A 180 17.81 17.95 2.42
C ILE A 180 16.90 16.81 2.90
N GLY A 181 15.58 17.04 2.94
CA GLY A 181 14.61 16.00 3.29
C GLY A 181 14.68 14.77 2.37
N LEU A 182 14.76 14.99 1.05
CA LEU A 182 14.90 13.91 0.07
C LEU A 182 16.22 13.14 0.25
N VAL A 183 17.33 13.83 0.48
CA VAL A 183 18.63 13.18 0.75
C VAL A 183 18.55 12.33 2.02
N GLY A 184 17.99 12.88 3.11
CA GLY A 184 17.79 12.14 4.36
C GLY A 184 16.93 10.90 4.19
N ALA A 185 15.80 11.01 3.49
CA ALA A 185 14.92 9.88 3.18
C ALA A 185 15.62 8.82 2.30
N THR A 186 16.46 9.24 1.36
CA THR A 186 17.24 8.35 0.49
C THR A 186 18.28 7.58 1.30
N ILE A 187 19.05 8.26 2.16
CA ILE A 187 20.05 7.62 3.02
C ILE A 187 19.37 6.59 3.94
N LEU A 188 18.27 6.98 4.58
CA LEU A 188 17.49 6.08 5.43
C LEU A 188 17.04 4.83 4.66
N SER A 189 16.54 5.02 3.43
CA SER A 189 16.09 3.92 2.56
C SER A 189 17.24 2.99 2.16
N ILE A 190 18.39 3.54 1.78
CA ILE A 190 19.59 2.76 1.43
C ILE A 190 20.05 1.94 2.63
N LEU A 191 20.14 2.56 3.82
CA LEU A 191 20.55 1.87 5.04
C LEU A 191 19.64 0.68 5.34
N TYR A 192 18.32 0.85 5.21
CA TYR A 192 17.37 -0.23 5.45
C TYR A 192 17.48 -1.37 4.42
N VAL A 193 17.60 -1.04 3.12
CA VAL A 193 17.77 -2.05 2.06
C VAL A 193 19.08 -2.83 2.27
N ALA A 194 20.17 -2.13 2.58
CA ALA A 194 21.46 -2.75 2.85
C ALA A 194 21.43 -3.67 4.07
N LEU A 195 20.80 -3.22 5.16
CA LEU A 195 20.71 -3.98 6.41
C LEU A 195 19.86 -5.25 6.28
N THR A 196 18.76 -5.16 5.54
CA THR A 196 17.83 -6.29 5.39
C THR A 196 18.27 -7.32 4.36
N GLY A 197 19.19 -6.96 3.44
CA GLY A 197 19.75 -7.89 2.45
C GLY A 197 18.71 -8.50 1.51
N ALA A 198 17.54 -7.87 1.36
CA ALA A 198 16.44 -8.44 0.60
C ALA A 198 16.76 -8.47 -0.90
N LEU A 199 16.96 -9.67 -1.48
CA LEU A 199 17.30 -9.85 -2.90
C LEU A 199 16.33 -9.12 -3.85
N ALA A 200 15.02 -9.16 -3.55
CA ALA A 200 14.00 -8.48 -4.35
C ALA A 200 14.15 -6.94 -4.36
N ALA A 201 14.70 -6.37 -3.28
CA ALA A 201 14.96 -4.93 -3.20
C ALA A 201 16.18 -4.55 -4.04
N TRP A 202 17.25 -5.34 -3.95
CA TRP A 202 18.46 -5.15 -4.78
C TRP A 202 18.19 -5.30 -6.27
N ALA A 203 17.29 -6.20 -6.68
CA ALA A 203 16.90 -6.34 -8.08
C ALA A 203 16.14 -5.12 -8.65
N LEU A 204 15.63 -4.23 -7.78
CA LEU A 204 14.91 -3.01 -8.17
C LEU A 204 15.80 -1.76 -8.18
N LEU A 205 17.01 -1.82 -7.62
CA LEU A 205 18.01 -0.74 -7.60
C LEU A 205 18.95 -0.82 -8.80
#